data_AF-A0A439RCB0-F1
#
_entry.id   AF-A0A439RCB0-F1
#
_cell.length_a   1.000
_cell.length_b   1.000
_cell.length_c   1.000
_cell.angle_alpha   90.00
_cell.angle_beta   90.00
_cell.angle_gamma   90.00
#
_symmetry.space_group_name_H-M   'P 1'
#
loop_
_entity.id
_entity.type
_entity.pdbx_description
1 polymer ?
#
loop_
_entity_poly.entity_id
_entity_poly.type
_entity_poly.pdbx_seq_one_letter_code
_entity_poly.pdbx_strand_id
1 'polypeptide(L)'
;MAPKISPSDLVDKFVLRMPDGMRERIAIEAHRNGRSMNAEIIEVLDREFPVAPSIEEIFEQVDFLIKMYKQDDDDITRREMVSALAVLKIKFDELRRSSGTETSPKGKKRRGKPAAS
;
A
#
# COMPACT_ATOMS: atom_id res chain seq x y z
N MET A 1 14.32 -37.28 -3.10
CA MET A 1 14.32 -36.29 -2.00
C MET A 1 13.55 -35.07 -2.49
N ALA A 2 12.54 -34.61 -1.76
CA ALA A 2 11.83 -33.39 -2.11
C ALA A 2 12.74 -32.16 -1.91
N PRO A 3 12.70 -31.14 -2.78
CA PRO A 3 13.53 -29.95 -2.65
C PRO A 3 13.12 -29.16 -1.41
N LYS A 4 14.10 -28.69 -0.65
CA LYS A 4 13.91 -27.85 0.55
C LYS A 4 13.69 -26.40 0.09
N ILE A 5 12.48 -25.89 0.23
CA ILE A 5 12.13 -24.50 -0.15
C ILE A 5 12.67 -23.57 0.94
N SER A 6 13.45 -22.56 0.56
CA SER A 6 13.92 -21.52 1.48
C SER A 6 13.00 -20.28 1.41
N PRO A 7 12.88 -19.46 2.47
CA PRO A 7 12.04 -18.26 2.43
C PRO A 7 12.38 -17.30 1.27
N SER A 8 13.65 -17.25 0.87
CA SER A 8 14.13 -16.46 -0.29
C SER A 8 13.62 -16.96 -1.64
N ASP A 9 13.09 -18.19 -1.72
CA ASP A 9 12.52 -18.76 -2.93
C ASP A 9 11.05 -18.40 -3.12
N LEU A 10 10.41 -17.85 -2.06
CA LEU A 10 9.03 -17.37 -2.08
C LEU A 10 8.91 -15.89 -2.44
N VAL A 11 10.03 -15.18 -2.58
CA VAL A 11 10.09 -13.74 -2.86
C VAL A 11 10.34 -13.52 -4.35
N ASP A 12 9.64 -12.54 -4.93
CA ASP A 12 9.85 -12.14 -6.32
C ASP A 12 11.30 -11.69 -6.57
N LYS A 13 11.87 -12.14 -7.70
CA LYS A 13 13.26 -11.87 -8.08
C LYS A 13 13.29 -10.98 -9.31
N PHE A 14 13.97 -9.85 -9.22
CA PHE A 14 14.16 -8.91 -10.32
C PHE A 14 15.65 -8.77 -10.67
N VAL A 15 16.00 -8.98 -11.94
CA VAL A 15 17.39 -8.89 -12.40
C VAL A 15 17.69 -7.47 -12.86
N LEU A 16 18.59 -6.78 -12.14
CA LEU A 16 19.03 -5.43 -12.46
C LEU A 16 20.26 -5.45 -13.39
N ARG A 17 20.22 -4.66 -14.46
CA ARG A 17 21.41 -4.31 -15.26
C ARG A 17 21.97 -3.02 -14.71
N MET A 18 23.10 -3.12 -14.03
CA MET A 18 23.78 -1.98 -13.43
C MET A 18 24.88 -1.46 -14.37
N PRO A 19 25.03 -0.13 -14.53
CA PRO A 19 26.21 0.44 -15.17
C PRO A 19 27.49 0.13 -14.37
N ASP A 20 28.63 0.23 -15.05
CA ASP A 20 29.95 -0.08 -14.48
C ASP A 20 30.20 0.68 -13.17
N GLY A 21 30.75 -0.02 -12.17
CA GLY A 21 31.09 0.55 -10.86
C GLY A 21 29.90 0.75 -9.91
N MET A 22 28.65 0.63 -10.38
CA MET A 22 27.49 0.84 -9.50
C MET A 22 27.35 -0.27 -8.45
N ARG A 23 27.64 -1.52 -8.79
CA ARG A 23 27.58 -2.63 -7.84
C ARG A 23 28.54 -2.44 -6.67
N GLU A 24 29.76 -2.01 -6.96
CA GLU A 24 30.81 -1.75 -5.97
C GLU A 24 30.42 -0.61 -5.04
N ARG A 25 29.83 0.46 -5.60
CA ARG A 25 29.31 1.59 -4.80
C ARG A 25 28.22 1.14 -3.82
N ILE A 26 27.27 0.31 -4.28
CA ILE A 26 26.22 -0.23 -3.39
C ILE A 26 26.85 -1.15 -2.32
N ALA A 27 27.86 -1.96 -2.68
CA ALA A 27 28.55 -2.83 -1.72
C ALA A 27 29.19 -2.04 -0.57
N ILE A 28 29.86 -0.93 -0.91
CA ILE A 28 30.50 -0.03 0.05
C ILE A 28 29.45 0.56 1.00
N GLU A 29 28.36 1.12 0.47
CA GLU A 29 27.32 1.73 1.30
C GLU A 29 26.59 0.68 2.17
N ALA A 30 26.28 -0.49 1.62
CA ALA A 30 25.70 -1.59 2.38
C ALA A 30 26.59 -2.01 3.56
N HIS A 31 27.91 -2.13 3.33
CA HIS A 31 28.87 -2.44 4.39
C HIS A 31 28.92 -1.32 5.45
N ARG A 32 28.93 -0.05 5.03
CA ARG A 32 28.91 1.10 5.96
C ARG A 32 27.64 1.11 6.83
N ASN A 33 26.52 0.68 6.28
CA ASN A 33 25.23 0.61 6.97
C ASN A 33 25.01 -0.70 7.74
N GLY A 34 25.95 -1.66 7.69
CA GLY A 34 25.80 -2.97 8.34
C GLY A 34 24.69 -3.83 7.73
N ARG A 35 24.34 -3.60 6.46
CA ARG A 35 23.28 -4.30 5.73
C ARG A 35 23.87 -5.21 4.65
N SER A 36 23.11 -6.23 4.25
CA SER A 36 23.41 -6.92 2.99
C SER A 36 23.18 -5.98 1.81
N MET A 37 23.87 -6.21 0.68
CA MET A 37 23.65 -5.43 -0.54
C MET A 37 22.18 -5.41 -0.96
N ASN A 38 21.47 -6.53 -0.83
CA ASN A 38 20.05 -6.61 -1.16
C ASN A 38 19.20 -5.76 -0.21
N ALA A 39 19.50 -5.80 1.10
CA ALA A 39 18.80 -4.98 2.09
C ALA A 39 19.03 -3.48 1.86
N GLU A 40 20.23 -3.08 1.45
CA GLU A 40 20.53 -1.69 1.09
C GLU A 40 19.77 -1.24 -0.16
N ILE A 41 19.68 -2.09 -1.19
CA ILE A 41 18.88 -1.80 -2.38
C ILE A 41 17.40 -1.62 -2.01
N ILE A 42 16.85 -2.51 -1.18
CA ILE A 42 15.45 -2.43 -0.74
C ILE A 42 15.21 -1.16 0.07
N GLU A 43 16.10 -0.82 1.02
CA GLU A 43 15.99 0.40 1.84
C GLU A 43 15.93 1.66 0.97
N VAL A 44 16.82 1.77 -0.02
CA VAL A 44 16.84 2.93 -0.92
C VAL A 44 15.57 2.98 -1.76
N LEU A 45 15.11 1.84 -2.28
CA LEU A 45 13.88 1.79 -3.07
C LEU A 45 12.65 2.15 -2.22
N ASP A 46 12.56 1.69 -0.97
CA ASP A 46 11.45 2.01 -0.08
C ASP A 46 11.43 3.49 0.28
N ARG A 47 12.60 4.10 0.47
CA ARG A 47 12.70 5.54 0.73
C ARG A 47 12.29 6.40 -0.47
N GLU A 48 12.71 6.03 -1.68
CA GLU A 48 12.42 6.81 -2.90
C GLU A 48 11.05 6.49 -3.51
N PHE A 49 10.52 5.29 -3.25
CA PHE A 49 9.21 4.82 -3.69
C PHE A 49 8.40 4.30 -2.50
N PRO A 50 8.04 5.19 -1.54
CA PRO A 50 7.30 4.77 -0.36
C PRO A 50 5.95 4.19 -0.76
N VAL A 51 5.49 3.22 0.03
CA VAL A 51 4.12 2.72 -0.08
C VAL A 51 3.16 3.90 0.05
N ALA A 52 2.29 4.07 -0.94
CA ALA A 52 1.28 5.12 -0.88
C ALA A 52 0.43 4.89 0.38
N PRO A 53 0.22 5.94 1.21
CA PRO A 53 -0.53 5.78 2.44
C PRO A 53 -1.95 5.30 2.12
N SER A 54 -2.43 4.38 2.94
CA SER A 54 -3.82 3.97 2.95
C SER A 54 -4.72 5.16 3.25
N ILE A 55 -5.98 5.06 2.83
CA ILE A 55 -6.99 6.08 3.12
C ILE A 55 -7.15 6.25 4.63
N GLU A 56 -7.05 5.16 5.40
CA GLU A 56 -7.08 5.15 6.85
C GLU A 56 -5.94 6.00 7.43
N GLU A 57 -4.69 5.80 6.98
CA GLU A 57 -3.53 6.59 7.41
C GLU A 57 -3.68 8.07 7.04
N ILE A 58 -4.24 8.37 5.87
CA ILE A 58 -4.56 9.75 5.47
C ILE A 58 -5.59 10.36 6.43
N PHE A 59 -6.64 9.63 6.81
CA PHE A 59 -7.62 10.13 7.77
C PHE A 59 -7.02 10.38 9.15
N GLU A 60 -6.16 9.50 9.64
CA GLU A 60 -5.47 9.69 10.92
C GLU A 60 -4.55 10.92 10.88
N GLN A 61 -3.83 11.14 9.78
CA GLN A 61 -3.01 12.34 9.58
C GLN A 61 -3.87 13.60 9.55
N VAL A 62 -5.00 13.58 8.85
CA VAL A 62 -5.94 14.72 8.81
C VAL A 62 -6.52 14.97 10.21
N ASP A 63 -6.95 13.94 10.92
CA ASP A 63 -7.48 14.06 12.29
C ASP A 63 -6.43 14.62 13.26
N PHE A 64 -5.16 14.21 13.10
CA PHE A 64 -4.03 14.75 13.85
C PHE A 64 -3.81 16.23 13.56
N LEU A 65 -3.80 16.63 12.28
CA LEU A 65 -3.66 18.03 11.87
C LEU A 65 -4.83 18.89 12.38
N ILE A 66 -6.07 18.36 12.35
CA ILE A 66 -7.24 19.02 12.93
C ILE A 66 -7.05 19.23 14.44
N LYS A 67 -6.56 18.22 15.17
CA LYS A 67 -6.30 18.32 16.61
C LYS A 67 -5.20 19.33 16.93
N MET A 68 -4.12 19.34 16.17
CA MET A 68 -3.04 20.31 16.30
C MET A 68 -3.54 21.74 16.03
N TYR A 69 -4.39 21.91 15.01
CA TYR A 69 -4.93 23.21 14.63
C TYR A 69 -6.02 23.73 15.59
N LYS A 70 -6.71 22.86 16.33
CA LYS A 70 -7.63 23.23 17.42
C LYS A 70 -6.92 23.89 18.61
N GLN A 71 -5.59 23.83 18.69
CA GLN A 71 -4.82 24.48 19.75
C GLN A 71 -4.44 25.94 19.45
N ASP A 72 -4.63 26.43 18.21
CA ASP A 72 -4.47 27.85 17.85
C ASP A 72 -5.82 28.54 17.66
N ASP A 73 -5.95 29.78 18.15
CA ASP A 73 -7.20 30.45 18.50
C ASP A 73 -7.66 31.48 17.45
N ASP A 74 -8.05 31.04 16.25
CA ASP A 74 -8.70 31.94 15.27
C ASP A 74 -9.96 31.31 14.61
N ASP A 75 -11.13 31.72 15.06
CA ASP A 75 -12.27 30.79 15.24
C ASP A 75 -13.16 30.55 13.99
N ILE A 76 -13.16 31.44 12.98
CA ILE A 76 -14.20 31.39 11.93
C ILE A 76 -13.78 30.57 10.70
N THR A 77 -12.66 30.90 10.05
CA THR A 77 -12.17 30.15 8.87
C THR A 77 -11.77 28.71 9.23
N ARG A 78 -11.39 28.50 10.50
CA ARG A 78 -11.04 27.22 11.11
C ARG A 78 -12.23 26.27 11.23
N ARG A 79 -13.38 26.74 11.72
CA ARG A 79 -14.60 25.92 11.86
C ARG A 79 -15.12 25.42 10.51
N GLU A 80 -15.17 26.30 9.52
CA GLU A 80 -15.65 25.97 8.18
C GLU A 80 -14.77 24.90 7.52
N MET A 81 -13.44 25.02 7.66
CA MET A 81 -12.52 24.06 7.06
C MET A 81 -12.57 22.67 7.73
N VAL A 82 -12.67 22.62 9.08
CA VAL A 82 -12.85 21.35 9.82
C VAL A 82 -14.19 20.68 9.47
N SER A 83 -15.26 21.47 9.37
CA SER A 83 -16.58 20.98 8.98
C SER A 83 -16.57 20.39 7.57
N ALA A 84 -15.99 21.11 6.61
CA ALA A 84 -15.87 20.65 5.22
C ALA A 84 -15.07 19.34 5.09
N LEU A 85 -13.96 19.22 5.83
CA LEU A 85 -13.14 18.00 5.84
C LEU A 85 -13.87 16.82 6.51
N ALA A 86 -14.62 17.05 7.58
CA ALA A 86 -15.43 16.02 8.22
C ALA A 86 -16.55 15.51 7.31
N VAL A 87 -17.20 16.42 6.56
CA VAL A 87 -18.21 16.04 5.56
C VAL A 87 -17.59 15.25 4.41
N LEU A 88 -16.39 15.63 3.96
CA LEU A 88 -15.68 14.90 2.92
C LEU A 88 -15.34 13.47 3.37
N LYS A 89 -14.92 13.29 4.63
CA LYS A 89 -14.68 11.98 5.25
C LYS A 89 -15.94 11.11 5.23
N ILE A 90 -17.08 11.66 5.66
CA ILE A 90 -18.36 10.93 5.67
C ILE A 90 -18.76 10.50 4.25
N LYS A 91 -18.69 11.41 3.28
CA LYS A 91 -19.02 11.10 1.87
C LYS A 91 -18.09 10.06 1.27
N PHE A 92 -16.82 10.08 1.64
CA PHE A 92 -15.86 9.08 1.21
C PHE A 92 -16.20 7.68 1.78
N ASP A 93 -16.56 7.61 3.06
CA ASP A 93 -17.01 6.37 3.71
C ASP A 93 -18.32 5.82 3.10
N GLU A 94 -19.19 6.69 2.60
CA GLU A 94 -20.39 6.30 1.85
C GLU A 94 -20.04 5.73 0.47
N LEU A 95 -19.14 6.38 -0.27
CA LEU A 95 -18.67 5.89 -1.58
C LEU A 95 -17.99 4.52 -1.47
N ARG A 96 -17.18 4.31 -0.44
CA ARG A 96 -16.54 3.00 -0.21
C ARG A 96 -17.55 1.90 0.06
N ARG A 97 -18.61 2.22 0.81
CA ARG A 97 -19.71 1.29 1.10
C ARG A 97 -20.55 0.97 -0.15
N SER A 98 -20.71 1.91 -1.08
CA SER A 98 -21.42 1.67 -2.33
C SER A 98 -20.58 0.95 -3.39
N SER A 99 -19.25 1.08 -3.37
CA SER A 99 -18.34 0.34 -4.26
C SER A 99 -18.01 -1.09 -3.78
N GLY A 100 -18.39 -1.46 -2.55
CA GLY A 100 -18.05 -2.75 -1.92
C GLY A 100 -19.00 -3.92 -2.22
N THR A 101 -20.05 -3.72 -3.03
CA THR A 101 -21.05 -4.78 -3.31
C THR A 101 -21.08 -5.19 -4.77
N GLU A 102 -19.96 -5.59 -5.37
CA GLU A 102 -20.02 -6.26 -6.69
C GLU A 102 -18.83 -7.17 -7.01
N THR A 103 -18.66 -8.26 -6.26
CA THR A 103 -18.09 -9.50 -6.84
C THR A 103 -18.69 -10.76 -6.20
N SER A 104 -19.88 -11.16 -6.66
CA SER A 104 -20.26 -12.58 -6.68
C SER A 104 -21.42 -12.84 -7.65
N PRO A 105 -21.23 -13.56 -8.77
CA PRO A 105 -22.34 -14.15 -9.50
C PRO A 105 -22.35 -15.67 -9.32
N LYS A 106 -23.24 -16.15 -8.44
CA LYS A 106 -23.71 -17.54 -8.42
C LYS A 106 -24.74 -17.72 -9.53
N GLY A 107 -24.33 -18.27 -10.68
CA GLY A 107 -25.21 -18.60 -11.81
C GLY A 107 -25.48 -20.10 -11.92
N LYS A 108 -26.65 -20.55 -11.44
CA LYS A 108 -27.24 -21.88 -11.72
C LYS A 108 -27.40 -22.08 -13.24
N LYS A 109 -26.95 -23.22 -13.79
CA LYS A 109 -27.61 -23.86 -14.93
C LYS A 109 -28.10 -25.26 -14.55
N ARG A 110 -29.42 -25.41 -14.62
CA ARG A 110 -30.18 -26.65 -14.48
C ARG A 110 -30.32 -27.31 -15.87
N ARG A 111 -30.38 -28.65 -15.84
CA ARG A 111 -31.07 -29.60 -16.73
C ARG A 111 -30.41 -30.00 -18.07
N GLY A 112 -30.33 -31.32 -18.24
CA GLY A 112 -30.43 -31.99 -19.55
C GLY A 112 -29.59 -33.26 -19.69
N LYS A 113 -30.11 -34.41 -19.23
CA LYS A 113 -29.73 -35.75 -19.77
C LYS A 113 -30.09 -35.79 -21.26
N PRO A 114 -29.41 -36.59 -22.09
CA PRO A 114 -30.00 -37.88 -22.44
C PRO A 114 -29.00 -39.05 -22.50
N ALA A 115 -29.57 -40.25 -22.61
CA ALA A 115 -28.93 -41.55 -22.73
C ALA A 115 -28.68 -41.95 -24.21
N ALA A 116 -28.01 -43.10 -24.37
CA ALA A 116 -27.64 -43.84 -25.60
C ALA A 116 -26.41 -43.26 -26.33
N SER A 117 -25.40 -44.03 -26.75
CA SER A 117 -25.25 -45.46 -27.01
C SER A 117 -23.84 -45.93 -26.70
#